data_AF-A0A5A9Z6X2-F1
#
_entry.id   AF-A0A5A9Z6X2-F1
#
_cell.length_a   1.000
_cell.length_b   1.000
_cell.length_c   1.000
_cell.angle_alpha   90.00
_cell.angle_beta   90.00
_cell.angle_gamma   90.00
#
_symmetry.space_group_name_H-M   'P 1'
#
loop_
_entity.id
_entity.type
_entity.pdbx_description
1 polymer ?
#
loop_
_entity_poly.entity_id
_entity_poly.type
_entity_poly.pdbx_seq_one_letter_code
_entity_poly.pdbx_strand_id
1 'polypeptide(L)'
;MIDGMWWLVILLAVVVGLWLLAKSRTPKGADNDSVKSQGEKTSMNDALHKTSELVQQYFPDYRVSRKSNHLLISKHHKKLAMITIDKKVAVGQRRLGDVPVINYHRVPSRAQLTANLQDAE
;
A
#
# COMPACT_ATOMS: atom_id res chain seq x y z
N MET A 1 33.77 -47.02 7.05
CA MET A 1 33.49 -46.70 5.64
C MET A 1 31.99 -46.55 5.53
N ILE A 2 31.46 -45.34 5.37
CA ILE A 2 30.03 -45.16 5.10
C ILE A 2 29.81 -45.70 3.69
N ASP A 3 29.06 -46.80 3.62
CA ASP A 3 28.70 -47.46 2.38
C ASP A 3 27.89 -46.49 1.51
N GLY A 4 28.13 -46.49 0.19
CA GLY A 4 27.66 -45.44 -0.73
C GLY A 4 26.14 -45.25 -0.71
N MET A 5 25.39 -46.27 -0.28
CA MET A 5 23.93 -46.24 -0.14
C MET A 5 23.45 -45.43 1.07
N TRP A 6 24.21 -45.38 2.16
CA TRP A 6 23.84 -44.67 3.40
C TRP A 6 23.85 -43.14 3.25
N TRP A 7 24.65 -42.63 2.31
CA TRP A 7 24.69 -41.19 2.03
C TRP A 7 23.35 -40.65 1.52
N LEU A 8 22.59 -41.44 0.76
CA LEU A 8 21.27 -41.05 0.26
C LEU A 8 20.24 -40.86 1.38
N VAL A 9 20.31 -41.68 2.43
CA VAL A 9 19.42 -41.58 3.60
C VAL A 9 19.71 -40.30 4.39
N ILE A 10 21.00 -39.99 4.58
CA ILE A 10 21.43 -38.76 5.24
C ILE A 10 20.99 -37.54 4.43
N LEU A 11 21.17 -37.57 3.11
CA LEU A 11 20.76 -36.47 2.23
C LEU A 11 19.24 -36.27 2.26
N LEU A 12 18.45 -37.35 2.24
CA LEU A 12 16.99 -37.27 2.35
C LEU A 12 16.56 -36.70 3.71
N ALA A 13 17.18 -37.13 4.80
CA ALA A 13 16.90 -36.62 6.15
C ALA A 13 17.19 -35.12 6.27
N VAL A 14 18.29 -34.64 5.66
CA VAL A 14 18.65 -33.21 5.64
C VAL A 14 17.62 -32.41 4.84
N VAL A 15 17.16 -32.91 3.69
CA VAL A 15 16.13 -32.25 2.87
C VAL A 15 14.80 -32.16 3.61
N VAL A 16 14.36 -33.24 4.25
CA VAL A 16 13.11 -33.26 5.04
C VAL A 16 13.24 -32.36 6.28
N GLY A 17 14.40 -32.36 6.94
CA GLY A 17 14.69 -31.47 8.07
C GLY A 17 14.63 -29.99 7.68
N LEU A 18 15.26 -29.62 6.55
CA LEU A 18 15.20 -28.26 5.99
C LEU A 18 13.77 -27.88 5.57
N TRP A 19 13.01 -28.81 5.00
CA TRP A 19 11.63 -28.56 4.58
C TRP A 19 10.69 -28.37 5.78
N LEU A 20 10.84 -29.19 6.83
CA LEU A 20 10.12 -29.02 8.11
C LEU A 20 10.52 -27.73 8.81
N LEU A 21 11.81 -27.40 8.83
CA LEU A 21 12.30 -26.16 9.43
C LEU A 21 11.76 -24.93 8.67
N ALA A 22 11.69 -24.96 7.34
CA ALA A 22 11.06 -23.92 6.54
C ALA A 22 9.54 -23.84 6.77
N LYS A 23 8.84 -24.98 6.88
CA LYS A 23 7.39 -25.03 7.18
C LYS A 23 7.09 -24.47 8.58
N SER A 24 7.97 -24.75 9.56
CA SER A 24 7.83 -24.29 10.95
C SER A 24 8.09 -22.79 11.12
N ARG A 25 8.75 -22.14 10.16
CA ARG A 25 8.90 -20.68 10.10
C ARG A 25 7.66 -19.95 9.57
N THR A 26 6.51 -20.62 9.50
CA THR A 26 5.25 -19.88 9.46
C THR A 26 5.06 -19.24 10.84
N PRO A 27 5.09 -17.90 10.99
CA PRO A 27 4.94 -17.27 12.29
C PRO A 27 3.52 -17.53 12.81
N LYS A 28 3.39 -18.53 13.67
CA LYS A 28 2.23 -18.70 14.54
C LYS A 28 2.56 -18.04 15.88
N GLY A 29 2.69 -16.72 15.84
CA GLY A 29 2.55 -15.89 17.02
C GLY A 29 1.06 -15.68 17.25
N ALA A 30 0.49 -16.45 18.16
CA ALA A 30 -0.79 -16.12 18.76
C ALA A 30 -0.47 -15.25 19.98
N ASP A 31 -0.83 -13.97 19.92
CA ASP A 31 -1.15 -13.16 21.10
C ASP A 31 -2.08 -12.00 20.68
N ASN A 32 -3.32 -12.12 21.16
CA ASN A 32 -4.25 -11.08 21.59
C ASN A 32 -3.97 -9.62 21.17
N ASP A 33 -4.52 -9.20 20.03
CA ASP A 33 -5.26 -7.93 19.84
C ASP A 33 -5.48 -7.71 18.34
N SER A 34 -6.70 -7.92 17.85
CA SER A 34 -7.09 -7.31 16.58
C SER A 34 -8.58 -7.06 16.53
N VAL A 35 -8.99 -6.09 17.35
CA VAL A 35 -9.99 -5.13 16.92
C VAL A 35 -9.65 -4.69 15.48
N LYS A 36 -10.51 -5.03 14.52
CA LYS A 36 -10.81 -4.19 13.34
C LYS A 36 -9.65 -3.97 12.35
N SER A 37 -9.41 -4.91 11.43
CA SER A 37 -8.56 -4.63 10.24
C SER A 37 -9.16 -5.07 8.90
N GLN A 38 -10.29 -5.79 8.90
CA GLN A 38 -10.99 -6.13 7.65
C GLN A 38 -11.82 -4.97 7.10
N GLY A 39 -12.31 -4.07 7.97
CA GLY A 39 -13.01 -2.84 7.54
C GLY A 39 -12.08 -1.77 6.97
N GLU A 40 -10.78 -1.81 7.28
CA GLU A 40 -9.87 -0.72 6.93
C GLU A 40 -9.54 -0.71 5.43
N LYS A 41 -9.25 -1.86 4.82
CA LYS A 41 -8.98 -1.97 3.37
C LYS A 41 -10.21 -1.63 2.52
N THR A 42 -11.40 -2.05 2.93
CA THR A 42 -12.66 -1.70 2.27
C THR A 42 -12.94 -0.21 2.40
N SER A 43 -12.76 0.37 3.60
CA SER A 43 -12.94 1.80 3.84
C SER A 43 -11.93 2.68 3.11
N MET A 44 -10.68 2.24 2.96
CA MET A 44 -9.65 2.94 2.18
C MET A 44 -9.98 2.92 0.70
N ASN A 45 -10.41 1.76 0.17
CA ASN A 45 -10.86 1.66 -1.21
C ASN A 45 -12.05 2.59 -1.50
N ASP A 46 -12.99 2.67 -0.57
CA ASP A 46 -14.16 3.54 -0.67
C ASP A 46 -13.78 5.03 -0.53
N ALA A 47 -12.85 5.38 0.36
CA ALA A 47 -12.37 6.74 0.53
C ALA A 47 -11.61 7.27 -0.70
N LEU A 48 -10.74 6.45 -1.30
CA LEU A 48 -10.05 6.82 -2.54
C LEU A 48 -11.04 6.95 -3.70
N HIS A 49 -12.06 6.08 -3.77
CA HIS A 49 -13.10 6.18 -4.79
C HIS A 49 -13.87 7.50 -4.67
N LYS A 50 -14.36 7.83 -3.47
CA LYS A 50 -15.04 9.11 -3.19
C LYS A 50 -14.16 10.32 -3.50
N THR A 51 -12.87 10.24 -3.17
CA THR A 51 -11.93 11.32 -3.49
C THR A 51 -11.75 11.46 -5.01
N SER A 52 -11.73 10.36 -5.75
CA SER A 52 -11.64 10.41 -7.21
C SER A 52 -12.88 11.01 -7.88
N GLU A 53 -14.07 10.73 -7.33
CA GLU A 53 -15.33 11.32 -7.79
C GLU A 53 -15.36 12.82 -7.50
N LEU A 54 -14.97 13.23 -6.29
CA LEU A 54 -14.86 14.65 -5.92
C LEU A 54 -13.92 15.40 -6.87
N VAL A 55 -12.76 14.82 -7.19
CA VAL A 55 -11.80 15.47 -8.09
C VAL A 55 -12.39 15.58 -9.51
N GLN A 56 -13.00 14.53 -10.03
CA GLN A 56 -13.64 14.57 -11.36
C GLN A 56 -14.80 15.59 -11.43
N GLN A 57 -15.58 15.72 -10.36
CA GLN A 57 -16.73 16.63 -10.31
C GLN A 57 -16.30 18.10 -10.21
N TYR A 58 -15.31 18.41 -9.37
CA TYR A 58 -14.94 19.80 -9.07
C TYR A 58 -13.73 20.31 -9.87
N PHE A 59 -12.95 19.42 -10.47
CA PHE A 59 -11.71 19.75 -11.17
C PHE A 59 -11.66 19.04 -12.54
N PRO A 60 -12.53 19.44 -13.50
CA PRO A 60 -12.65 18.74 -14.78
C PRO A 60 -11.36 18.77 -15.63
N ASP A 61 -10.50 19.77 -15.42
CA ASP A 61 -9.21 19.89 -16.12
C ASP A 61 -8.14 18.92 -15.59
N TYR A 62 -8.41 18.27 -14.45
CA TYR A 62 -7.49 17.36 -13.78
C TYR A 62 -7.86 15.91 -14.10
N ARG A 63 -6.89 15.16 -14.62
CA ARG A 63 -7.00 13.72 -14.84
C ARG A 63 -6.60 12.95 -13.59
N VAL A 64 -7.51 12.11 -13.12
CA VAL A 64 -7.29 11.21 -11.99
C VAL A 64 -7.03 9.79 -12.50
N SER A 65 -5.93 9.19 -12.06
CA SER A 65 -5.58 7.80 -12.35
C SER A 65 -5.38 7.04 -11.06
N ARG A 66 -6.15 5.97 -10.85
CA ARG A 66 -6.02 5.12 -9.67
C ARG A 66 -4.86 4.15 -9.84
N LYS A 67 -3.92 4.16 -8.89
CA LYS A 67 -2.82 3.20 -8.80
C LYS A 67 -2.85 2.51 -7.43
N SER A 68 -3.56 1.38 -7.36
CA SER A 68 -3.70 0.60 -6.12
C SER A 68 -4.21 1.49 -4.96
N ASN A 69 -3.38 1.79 -3.96
CA ASN A 69 -3.71 2.61 -2.78
C ASN A 69 -3.42 4.10 -2.96
N HIS A 70 -3.23 4.55 -4.20
CA HIS A 70 -2.88 5.93 -4.53
C HIS A 70 -3.76 6.47 -5.66
N LEU A 71 -4.02 7.77 -5.64
CA LEU A 71 -4.61 8.52 -6.75
C LEU A 71 -3.55 9.43 -7.34
N LEU A 72 -3.29 9.28 -8.62
CA LEU A 72 -2.37 10.12 -9.35
C LEU A 72 -3.18 11.22 -10.03
N ILE A 73 -2.88 12.47 -9.69
CA ILE A 73 -3.49 13.64 -10.29
C ILE A 73 -2.52 14.25 -11.29
N SER A 74 -3.02 14.46 -12.50
CA SER A 74 -2.27 15.03 -13.61
C SER A 74 -3.09 16.10 -14.32
N LYS A 75 -2.43 17.12 -14.84
CA LYS A 75 -3.04 18.20 -15.62
C LYS A 75 -2.17 18.45 -16.85
N HIS A 76 -2.77 18.56 -18.03
CA HIS A 76 -2.03 18.73 -19.31
C HIS A 76 -0.81 17.77 -19.47
N HIS A 77 -0.98 16.48 -19.14
CA HIS A 77 0.09 15.46 -19.16
C HIS A 77 1.25 15.62 -18.15
N LYS A 78 1.26 16.67 -17.32
CA LYS A 78 2.16 16.83 -16.18
C LYS A 78 1.54 16.16 -14.94
N LYS A 79 2.31 15.35 -14.22
CA LYS A 79 1.90 14.79 -12.92
C LYS A 79 2.04 15.88 -11.87
N LEU A 80 0.94 16.23 -11.21
CA LEU A 80 0.91 17.31 -10.22
C LEU A 80 1.05 16.78 -8.81
N ALA A 81 0.29 15.76 -8.45
CA ALA A 81 0.32 15.21 -7.10
C ALA A 81 -0.08 13.74 -7.09
N MET A 82 0.36 13.04 -6.04
CA MET A 82 -0.12 11.71 -5.70
C MET A 82 -0.81 11.75 -4.35
N ILE A 83 -2.09 11.43 -4.33
CA ILE A 83 -2.89 11.39 -3.12
C ILE A 83 -2.90 9.98 -2.55
N THR A 84 -2.71 9.88 -1.25
CA THR A 84 -2.77 8.62 -0.49
C THR A 84 -3.71 8.83 0.69
N ILE A 85 -4.44 7.80 1.09
CA ILE A 85 -5.34 7.86 2.25
C ILE A 85 -4.94 6.76 3.22
N ASP A 86 -4.03 7.08 4.13
CA ASP A 86 -3.53 6.16 5.14
C ASP A 86 -3.52 6.81 6.54
N LYS A 87 -4.08 6.08 7.52
CA LYS A 87 -4.13 6.48 8.94
C LYS A 87 -2.81 6.23 9.67
N LYS A 88 -2.00 5.29 9.18
CA LYS A 88 -0.75 4.86 9.82
C LYS A 88 0.47 5.61 9.28
N VAL A 89 0.35 6.21 8.10
CA VAL A 89 1.39 7.07 7.53
C VAL A 89 1.27 8.46 8.15
N ALA A 90 2.33 8.92 8.82
CA ALA A 90 2.40 10.29 9.33
C ALA A 90 2.16 11.30 8.20
N VAL A 91 1.44 12.39 8.50
CA VAL A 91 1.29 13.53 7.58
C VAL A 91 2.69 14.05 7.26
N GLY A 92 3.13 13.86 6.02
CA GLY A 92 4.46 14.27 5.60
C GLY A 92 4.60 14.17 4.09
N GLN A 93 5.15 15.21 3.49
CA GLN A 93 5.43 15.30 2.06
C GLN A 93 6.53 14.30 1.69
N ARG A 94 6.14 13.07 1.36
CA ARG A 94 7.03 12.21 0.57
C ARG A 94 7.00 12.76 -0.85
N ARG A 95 8.12 12.85 -1.54
CA ARG A 95 8.15 13.16 -2.97
C ARG A 95 8.46 11.87 -3.71
N LEU A 96 7.65 11.51 -4.70
CA LEU A 96 7.98 10.43 -5.62
C LEU A 96 8.62 11.05 -6.86
N GLY A 97 9.93 11.28 -6.79
CA GLY A 97 10.64 12.15 -7.73
C GLY A 97 10.20 13.60 -7.53
N ASP A 98 9.76 14.26 -8.61
CA ASP A 98 9.27 15.65 -8.55
C ASP A 98 7.83 15.77 -8.05
N VAL A 99 7.08 14.66 -8.01
CA VAL A 99 5.66 14.66 -7.70
C VAL A 99 5.45 14.65 -6.18
N PRO A 100 4.82 15.68 -5.58
CA PRO A 100 4.45 15.67 -4.16
C PRO A 100 3.44 14.56 -3.86
N VAL A 101 3.66 13.84 -2.76
CA VAL A 101 2.74 12.85 -2.22
C VAL A 101 2.02 13.45 -1.03
N ILE A 102 0.71 13.60 -1.16
CA ILE A 102 -0.17 14.16 -0.13
C ILE A 102 -0.87 12.99 0.55
N ASN A 103 -0.64 12.83 1.86
CA ASN A 103 -1.37 11.83 2.66
C ASN A 103 -2.53 12.49 3.41
N TYR A 104 -3.71 11.90 3.30
CA TYR A 104 -4.87 12.23 4.12
C TYR A 104 -5.24 11.07 5.03
N HIS A 105 -5.79 11.35 6.20
CA HIS A 105 -6.29 10.29 7.09
C HIS A 105 -7.76 9.93 6.82
N ARG A 106 -8.46 10.73 6.01
CA ARG A 106 -9.87 10.58 5.61
C ARG A 106 -10.09 11.21 4.24
N VAL A 107 -11.29 11.06 3.68
CA VAL A 107 -11.69 11.76 2.45
C VAL A 107 -11.50 13.28 2.66
N PRO A 108 -10.68 13.95 1.84
CA PRO A 108 -10.43 15.38 1.98
C PRO A 108 -11.65 16.20 1.55
N SER A 109 -11.82 17.37 2.15
CA SER A 109 -12.82 18.32 1.69
C SER A 109 -12.37 19.00 0.40
N ARG A 110 -13.33 19.58 -0.35
CA ARG A 110 -13.03 20.36 -1.56
C ARG A 110 -11.98 21.44 -1.31
N ALA A 111 -12.12 22.21 -0.23
CA ALA A 111 -11.19 23.29 0.10
C ALA A 111 -9.77 22.78 0.36
N GLN A 112 -9.63 21.64 1.04
CA GLN A 112 -8.33 21.01 1.29
C GLN A 112 -7.70 20.49 0.00
N LEU A 113 -8.49 19.87 -0.88
CA LEU A 113 -8.03 19.45 -2.20
C LEU A 113 -7.57 20.65 -3.03
N THR A 114 -8.34 21.74 -3.05
CA THR A 114 -7.98 22.95 -3.80
C THR A 114 -6.66 23.53 -3.32
N ALA A 115 -6.50 23.75 -2.02
CA ALA A 115 -5.27 24.32 -1.46
C ALA A 115 -4.05 23.44 -1.80
N ASN A 116 -4.16 22.13 -1.57
CA ASN A 116 -3.05 21.22 -1.80
C ASN A 116 -2.72 21.01 -3.29
N LEU A 117 -3.69 21.16 -4.19
CA LEU A 117 -3.45 21.09 -5.63
C LEU A 117 -2.85 22.40 -6.16
N GLN A 118 -3.27 23.55 -5.64
CA GLN A 118 -2.68 24.85 -5.97
C GLN A 118 -1.22 24.95 -5.52
N ASP A 119 -0.89 24.42 -4.34
CA ASP A 119 0.50 24.35 -3.86
C ASP A 119 1.39 23.42 -4.70
N ALA A 120 0.79 22.54 -5.51
CA ALA A 120 1.47 21.52 -6.30
C ALA A 120 1.60 21.85 -7.81
N GLU A 121 0.92 22.90 -8.30
CA GLU A 121 1.03 23.37 -9.71
C GLU A 121 2.38 24.01 -10.01
#